data_AF-A0A919ZGG2-F1
#
_entry.id   AF-A0A919ZGG2-F1
#
_cell.length_a   1.000
_cell.length_b   1.000
_cell.length_c   1.000
_cell.angle_alpha   90.00
_cell.angle_beta   90.00
_cell.angle_gamma   90.00
#
_symmetry.space_group_name_H-M   'P 1'
#
loop_
_entity.id
_entity.type
_entity.pdbx_description
1 polymer ?
#
loop_
_entity_poly.entity_id
_entity_poly.type
_entity_poly.pdbx_seq_one_letter_code
_entity_poly.pdbx_strand_id
1 'polypeptide(L)'
;MSKVSKFTIIGLIILLGVNTVVLTMVYKDSEEKYDNLKSRYQMKNDSGFAYILKNAVSLIPLAETLEDISNTAKDQSPAKVQQLIETAKTEAEQIDEQILTLIEFSDDYSKDNDQGIVVNNSAMISEEQYEMFGLAFSGVWSSVRTISFYYWKSSPKVIDEGTREYLRSMASELRSIDEILSMLKEEYTTSFNSFSNAKYAKAQLVSLLKPHLIKLDKMQEAYFSNLTPVSL
;
A
#
# COMPACT_ATOMS: atom_id res chain seq x y z
N MET A 1 -52.58 -40.67 -13.99
CA MET A 1 -51.16 -40.40 -13.67
C MET A 1 -50.82 -41.05 -12.34
N SER A 2 -49.87 -42.00 -12.33
CA SER A 2 -49.45 -42.67 -11.09
C SER A 2 -48.82 -41.66 -10.12
N LYS A 3 -48.99 -41.87 -8.81
CA LYS A 3 -48.43 -40.98 -7.77
C LYS A 3 -46.94 -40.71 -7.98
N VAL A 4 -46.20 -41.72 -8.47
CA VAL A 4 -44.77 -41.64 -8.79
C VAL A 4 -44.48 -40.55 -9.84
N SER A 5 -45.27 -40.43 -10.91
CA SER A 5 -45.03 -39.41 -11.95
C SER A 5 -45.25 -37.98 -11.44
N LYS A 6 -46.14 -37.78 -10.47
CA LYS A 6 -46.37 -36.47 -9.85
C LYS A 6 -45.20 -36.06 -8.94
N PHE A 7 -44.64 -37.00 -8.17
CA PHE A 7 -43.47 -36.73 -7.33
C PHE A 7 -42.21 -36.44 -8.15
N THR A 8 -42.01 -37.11 -9.29
CA THR A 8 -40.88 -36.82 -10.18
C THR A 8 -40.99 -35.42 -10.82
N ILE A 9 -42.19 -35.01 -11.24
CA ILE A 9 -42.43 -33.67 -11.80
C ILE A 9 -42.22 -32.59 -10.74
N ILE A 10 -42.71 -32.79 -9.51
CA ILE A 10 -42.49 -31.84 -8.40
C ILE A 10 -40.99 -31.73 -8.08
N GLY A 11 -40.26 -32.85 -8.05
CA GLY A 11 -38.81 -32.86 -7.85
C GLY A 11 -38.05 -32.07 -8.92
N LEU A 12 -38.44 -32.19 -10.20
CA LEU A 12 -37.86 -31.43 -11.31
C LEU A 12 -38.13 -29.93 -11.21
N ILE A 13 -39.35 -29.53 -10.82
CA ILE A 13 -39.72 -28.12 -10.63
C ILE A 13 -38.90 -27.50 -9.49
N ILE A 14 -38.72 -28.21 -8.37
CA ILE A 14 -37.89 -27.75 -7.26
C ILE A 14 -36.43 -27.60 -7.72
N LEU A 15 -35.91 -28.58 -8.47
CA LEU A 15 -34.52 -28.57 -8.94
C LEU A 15 -34.27 -27.41 -9.92
N LEU A 16 -35.21 -27.14 -10.83
CA LEU A 16 -35.17 -25.96 -11.71
C LEU A 16 -35.25 -24.65 -10.93
N GLY A 17 -36.11 -24.59 -9.91
CA GLY A 17 -36.26 -23.43 -9.02
C GLY A 17 -34.97 -23.11 -8.27
N VAL A 18 -34.35 -24.12 -7.66
CA VAL A 18 -33.06 -23.98 -6.97
C VAL A 18 -31.96 -23.55 -7.93
N ASN A 19 -31.87 -24.16 -9.12
CA ASN A 19 -30.85 -23.83 -10.10
C ASN A 19 -30.99 -22.38 -10.60
N THR A 20 -32.23 -21.91 -10.79
CA THR A 20 -32.52 -20.52 -11.19
C THR A 20 -32.11 -19.53 -10.10
N VAL A 21 -32.42 -19.84 -8.83
CA VAL A 21 -32.02 -18.99 -7.69
C VAL A 21 -30.50 -18.93 -7.56
N VAL A 22 -29.80 -20.07 -7.67
CA VAL A 22 -28.34 -20.13 -7.63
C VAL A 22 -27.72 -19.33 -8.77
N LEU A 23 -28.20 -19.50 -10.00
CA LEU A 23 -27.73 -18.72 -11.16
C LEU A 23 -27.96 -17.22 -10.96
N THR A 24 -29.11 -16.82 -10.42
CA THR A 24 -29.42 -15.40 -10.16
C THR A 24 -28.53 -14.81 -9.07
N MET A 25 -28.23 -15.57 -8.01
CA MET A 25 -27.31 -15.15 -6.94
C MET A 25 -25.89 -14.99 -7.46
N VAL A 26 -25.39 -15.95 -8.25
CA VAL A 26 -24.06 -15.87 -8.87
C VAL A 26 -23.99 -14.67 -9.82
N TYR A 27 -25.04 -14.44 -10.61
CA TYR A 27 -25.08 -13.31 -11.53
C TYR A 27 -25.08 -11.97 -10.78
N LYS A 28 -25.89 -11.82 -9.72
CA LYS A 28 -25.91 -10.61 -8.89
C LYS A 28 -24.59 -10.33 -8.18
N ASP A 29 -23.95 -11.35 -7.61
CA ASP A 29 -22.63 -11.22 -6.97
C ASP A 29 -21.56 -10.81 -8.00
N SER A 30 -21.65 -11.34 -9.22
CA SER A 30 -20.76 -10.94 -10.31
C SER A 30 -21.01 -9.50 -10.80
N GLU A 31 -22.27 -9.07 -10.85
CA GLU A 31 -22.68 -7.73 -11.27
C GLU A 31 -22.26 -6.68 -10.22
N GLU A 32 -22.45 -6.97 -8.93
CA GLU A 32 -22.02 -6.11 -7.83
C GLU A 32 -20.48 -5.97 -7.78
N LYS A 33 -19.75 -7.07 -7.98
CA LYS A 33 -18.28 -7.04 -8.10
C LYS A 33 -17.84 -6.22 -9.30
N TYR A 34 -18.50 -6.41 -10.45
CA TYR A 34 -18.22 -5.67 -11.68
C TYR A 34 -18.48 -4.16 -11.51
N ASP A 35 -19.60 -3.78 -10.90
CA ASP A 35 -19.93 -2.37 -10.66
C ASP A 35 -18.99 -1.71 -9.64
N ASN A 36 -18.58 -2.44 -8.60
CA ASN A 36 -17.59 -1.97 -7.63
C ASN A 36 -16.21 -1.77 -8.28
N LEU A 37 -15.75 -2.74 -9.07
CA LEU A 37 -14.52 -2.64 -9.87
C LEU A 37 -14.60 -1.44 -10.82
N LYS A 38 -15.68 -1.33 -11.59
CA LYS A 38 -15.91 -0.22 -12.53
C LYS A 38 -15.92 1.13 -11.83
N SER A 39 -16.53 1.24 -10.65
CA SER A 39 -16.53 2.46 -9.85
C SER A 39 -15.12 2.83 -9.38
N ARG A 40 -14.34 1.87 -8.86
CA ARG A 40 -12.94 2.08 -8.48
C ARG A 40 -12.07 2.50 -9.67
N TYR A 41 -12.25 1.83 -10.80
CA TYR A 41 -11.55 2.16 -12.04
C TYR A 41 -11.89 3.56 -12.57
N GLN A 42 -13.14 4.01 -12.44
CA GLN A 42 -13.53 5.38 -12.79
C GLN A 42 -12.89 6.43 -11.88
N MET A 43 -12.55 6.08 -10.63
CA MET A 43 -11.85 6.96 -9.70
C MET A 43 -10.36 7.15 -10.09
N LYS A 44 -9.72 6.17 -10.75
CA LYS A 44 -8.32 6.22 -11.24
C LYS A 44 -8.09 7.12 -12.46
N ASN A 45 -8.90 8.17 -12.62
CA ASN A 45 -8.71 9.13 -13.70
C ASN A 45 -7.60 10.14 -13.36
N ASP A 46 -7.12 10.84 -14.39
CA ASP A 46 -6.05 11.83 -14.27
C ASP A 46 -6.33 12.95 -13.26
N SER A 47 -7.61 13.33 -13.08
CA SER A 47 -8.00 14.34 -12.10
C SER A 47 -7.90 13.83 -10.66
N GLY A 48 -8.22 12.54 -10.43
CA GLY A 48 -8.03 11.87 -9.15
C GLY A 48 -6.55 11.77 -8.78
N PHE A 49 -5.71 11.30 -9.71
CA PHE A 49 -4.25 11.26 -9.53
C PHE A 49 -3.67 12.65 -9.19
N ALA A 50 -4.05 13.66 -9.98
CA ALA A 50 -3.61 15.03 -9.77
C ALA A 50 -4.01 15.59 -8.41
N TYR A 51 -5.23 15.31 -7.95
CA TYR A 51 -5.68 15.71 -6.63
C TYR A 51 -4.84 15.07 -5.52
N ILE A 52 -4.56 13.78 -5.61
CA ILE A 52 -3.75 13.05 -4.62
C ILE A 52 -2.33 13.60 -4.62
N LEU A 53 -1.67 13.72 -5.78
CA LEU A 53 -0.30 14.24 -5.88
C LEU A 53 -0.20 15.67 -5.32
N LYS A 54 -1.17 16.54 -5.64
CA LYS A 54 -1.19 17.92 -5.12
C LYS A 54 -1.34 17.98 -3.59
N ASN A 55 -2.09 17.05 -3.02
CA ASN A 55 -2.37 17.01 -1.58
C ASN A 55 -1.48 16.02 -0.82
N ALA A 56 -0.48 15.42 -1.47
CA ALA A 56 0.49 14.57 -0.82
C ALA A 56 1.16 15.34 0.33
N VAL A 57 1.14 14.73 1.51
CA VAL A 57 1.83 15.22 2.71
C VAL A 57 3.31 14.93 2.59
N SER A 58 4.11 15.76 3.26
CA SER A 58 5.56 15.58 3.31
C SER A 58 5.93 14.35 4.15
N LEU A 59 6.95 13.61 3.71
CA LEU A 59 7.53 12.47 4.40
C LEU A 59 8.62 12.88 5.40
N ILE A 60 9.02 14.16 5.39
CA ILE A 60 10.07 14.70 6.26
C ILE A 60 9.78 14.48 7.75
N PRO A 61 8.55 14.68 8.28
CA PRO A 61 8.28 14.44 9.70
C PRO A 61 8.65 13.03 10.16
N LEU A 62 8.29 12.01 9.38
CA LEU A 62 8.69 10.63 9.69
C LEU A 62 10.20 10.46 9.63
N ALA A 63 10.86 10.99 8.60
CA ALA A 63 12.31 10.90 8.47
C ALA A 63 13.03 11.52 9.69
N GLU A 64 12.56 12.66 10.18
CA GLU A 64 13.06 13.31 11.40
C GLU A 64 12.80 12.44 12.64
N THR A 65 11.59 11.90 12.81
CA THR A 65 11.27 11.00 13.94
C THR A 65 12.16 9.76 13.93
N LEU A 66 12.43 9.14 12.78
CA LEU A 66 13.31 7.97 12.66
C LEU A 66 14.75 8.32 13.04
N GLU A 67 15.25 9.50 12.63
CA GLU A 67 16.56 9.99 13.03
C GLU A 67 16.64 10.27 14.53
N ASP A 68 15.61 10.87 15.11
CA ASP A 68 15.52 11.11 16.55
C ASP A 68 15.60 9.80 17.33
N ILE A 69 14.89 8.76 16.90
CA ILE A 69 15.02 7.41 17.48
C ILE A 69 16.47 6.91 17.31
N SER A 70 17.06 7.04 16.12
CA SER A 70 18.42 6.59 15.83
C SER A 70 19.50 7.30 16.67
N ASN A 71 19.20 8.50 17.17
CA ASN A 71 20.11 9.35 17.94
C ASN A 71 19.86 9.30 19.45
N THR A 72 18.84 8.56 19.92
CA THR A 72 18.56 8.41 21.36
C THR A 72 19.78 7.90 22.13
N ALA A 73 20.16 8.54 23.23
CA ALA A 73 21.26 8.06 24.07
C ALA A 73 20.95 6.69 24.70
N LYS A 74 21.99 5.91 25.05
CA LYS A 74 21.80 4.57 25.67
C LYS A 74 21.11 4.63 27.04
N ASP A 75 21.21 5.75 27.74
CA ASP A 75 20.60 6.06 29.03
C ASP A 75 19.32 6.91 28.91
N GLN A 76 18.83 7.12 27.68
CA GLN A 76 17.60 7.87 27.45
C GLN A 76 16.42 7.18 28.13
N SER A 77 15.59 7.97 28.83
CA SER A 77 14.35 7.48 29.45
C SER A 77 13.52 6.60 28.49
N PRO A 78 13.16 5.37 28.89
CA PRO A 78 12.38 4.46 28.05
C PRO A 78 11.05 5.05 27.57
N ALA A 79 10.43 5.92 28.38
CA ALA A 79 9.19 6.59 28.03
C ALA A 79 9.35 7.56 26.85
N LYS A 80 10.48 8.26 26.75
CA LYS A 80 10.77 9.17 25.63
C LYS A 80 11.02 8.39 24.34
N VAL A 81 11.78 7.30 24.41
CA VAL A 81 12.02 6.43 23.25
C VAL A 81 10.71 5.80 22.78
N GLN A 82 9.87 5.33 23.70
CA GLN A 82 8.55 4.81 23.39
C GLN A 82 7.68 5.85 22.67
N GLN A 83 7.63 7.09 23.17
CA GLN A 83 6.85 8.15 22.54
C GLN A 83 7.27 8.37 21.08
N LEU A 84 8.58 8.43 20.81
CA LEU A 84 9.10 8.56 19.45
C LEU A 84 8.69 7.38 18.55
N ILE A 85 8.77 6.14 19.06
CA ILE A 85 8.34 4.95 18.31
C ILE A 85 6.84 4.99 17.99
N GLU A 86 5.99 5.42 18.91
CA GLU A 86 4.55 5.51 18.66
C GLU A 86 4.19 6.64 17.67
N THR A 87 4.91 7.76 17.73
CA THR A 87 4.83 8.81 16.70
C THR A 87 5.21 8.25 15.33
N ALA A 88 6.37 7.59 15.22
CA ALA A 88 6.84 7.01 13.96
C ALA A 88 5.86 5.97 13.39
N LYS A 89 5.18 5.17 14.23
CA LYS A 89 4.17 4.21 13.77
C LYS A 89 2.98 4.92 13.11
N THR A 90 2.50 5.98 13.73
CA THR A 90 1.34 6.75 13.23
C THR A 90 1.70 7.44 11.92
N GLU A 91 2.88 8.06 11.85
CA GLU A 91 3.38 8.73 10.64
C GLU A 91 3.64 7.73 9.51
N ALA A 92 4.21 6.55 9.82
CA ALA A 92 4.47 5.50 8.85
C ALA A 92 3.18 4.90 8.26
N GLU A 93 2.12 4.75 9.05
CA GLU A 93 0.82 4.28 8.56
C GLU A 93 0.25 5.24 7.51
N GLN A 94 0.30 6.55 7.80
CA GLN A 94 -0.17 7.59 6.88
C GLN A 94 0.66 7.65 5.60
N ILE A 95 1.98 7.52 5.71
CA ILE A 95 2.90 7.58 4.56
C ILE A 95 2.76 6.35 3.67
N ASP A 96 2.69 5.14 4.24
CA ASP A 96 2.50 3.92 3.48
C ASP A 96 1.16 3.95 2.73
N GLU A 97 0.07 4.40 3.37
CA GLU A 97 -1.24 4.58 2.73
C GLU A 97 -1.17 5.59 1.57
N GLN A 98 -0.49 6.72 1.76
CA GLN A 98 -0.30 7.72 0.71
C GLN A 98 0.47 7.16 -0.49
N ILE A 99 1.59 6.48 -0.25
CA ILE A 99 2.43 5.90 -1.31
C ILE A 99 1.64 4.84 -2.08
N LEU A 100 0.94 3.95 -1.38
CA LEU A 100 0.08 2.94 -2.01
C LEU A 100 -1.01 3.58 -2.85
N THR A 101 -1.66 4.64 -2.35
CA THR A 101 -2.71 5.37 -3.07
C THR A 101 -2.15 6.05 -4.33
N LEU A 102 -0.97 6.67 -4.24
CA LEU A 102 -0.30 7.28 -5.39
C LEU A 102 0.04 6.26 -6.48
N ILE A 103 0.58 5.10 -6.10
CA ILE A 103 0.86 4.00 -7.02
C ILE A 103 -0.45 3.51 -7.64
N GLU A 104 -1.47 3.27 -6.83
CA GLU A 104 -2.77 2.77 -7.30
C GLU A 104 -3.40 3.71 -8.35
N PHE A 105 -3.31 5.02 -8.13
CA PHE A 105 -3.84 6.04 -9.04
C PHE A 105 -2.88 6.41 -10.18
N SER A 106 -1.63 5.95 -10.13
CA SER A 106 -0.70 6.05 -11.26
C SER A 106 -1.03 5.09 -12.39
N ASP A 107 -1.86 4.10 -12.10
CA ASP A 107 -2.32 3.14 -13.06
C ASP A 107 -3.33 3.75 -14.05
N ASP A 108 -3.30 3.31 -15.30
CA ASP A 108 -4.21 3.79 -16.34
C ASP A 108 -5.53 3.00 -16.35
N TYR A 109 -6.64 3.67 -16.66
CA TYR A 109 -7.89 2.95 -16.90
C TYR A 109 -7.96 2.45 -18.34
N SER A 110 -8.06 1.13 -18.52
CA SER A 110 -8.41 0.52 -19.81
C SER A 110 -9.70 -0.28 -19.66
N LYS A 111 -10.78 0.23 -20.26
CA LYS A 111 -12.11 -0.43 -20.29
C LYS A 111 -12.08 -1.82 -20.91
N ASP A 112 -11.05 -2.12 -21.71
CA ASP A 112 -10.90 -3.38 -22.45
C ASP A 112 -9.94 -4.38 -21.77
N ASN A 113 -9.45 -4.08 -20.56
CA ASN A 113 -8.51 -4.96 -19.87
C ASN A 113 -9.23 -5.83 -18.82
N ASP A 114 -9.89 -6.88 -19.31
CA ASP A 114 -10.60 -7.90 -18.50
C ASP A 114 -9.65 -8.77 -17.63
N GLN A 115 -8.35 -8.45 -17.58
CA GLN A 115 -7.28 -9.25 -16.98
C GLN A 115 -6.52 -8.53 -15.85
N GLY A 116 -7.14 -7.56 -15.17
CA GLY A 116 -6.50 -6.91 -14.03
C GLY A 116 -6.21 -7.86 -12.87
N ILE A 117 -5.06 -7.68 -12.21
CA ILE A 117 -4.73 -8.37 -10.95
C ILE A 117 -5.41 -7.60 -9.81
N VAL A 118 -6.23 -8.26 -9.00
CA VAL A 118 -6.90 -7.64 -7.86
C VAL A 118 -6.26 -8.12 -6.56
N VAL A 119 -5.71 -7.21 -5.76
CA VAL A 119 -5.16 -7.47 -4.43
C VAL A 119 -5.72 -6.46 -3.45
N ASN A 120 -6.24 -6.92 -2.31
CA ASN A 120 -6.79 -6.05 -1.24
C ASN A 120 -7.80 -4.99 -1.73
N ASN A 121 -8.60 -5.34 -2.74
CA ASN A 121 -9.53 -4.45 -3.45
C ASN A 121 -8.90 -3.34 -4.30
N SER A 122 -7.58 -3.27 -4.41
CA SER A 122 -6.88 -2.45 -5.41
C SER A 122 -6.72 -3.28 -6.69
N ALA A 123 -7.09 -2.68 -7.82
CA ALA A 123 -7.07 -3.37 -9.11
C ALA A 123 -5.94 -2.81 -9.99
N MET A 124 -5.03 -3.67 -10.43
CA MET A 124 -3.83 -3.31 -11.18
C MET A 124 -3.94 -3.83 -12.61
N ILE A 125 -3.63 -3.01 -13.60
CA ILE A 125 -3.74 -3.42 -15.02
C ILE A 125 -2.44 -4.05 -15.57
N SER A 126 -1.31 -3.89 -14.89
CA SER A 126 0.01 -4.34 -15.35
C SER A 126 0.82 -5.04 -14.25
N GLU A 127 1.76 -5.90 -14.67
CA GLU A 127 2.71 -6.56 -13.77
C GLU A 127 3.64 -5.56 -13.07
N GLU A 128 4.03 -4.48 -13.75
CA GLU A 128 4.84 -3.41 -13.16
C GLU A 128 4.10 -2.72 -12.01
N GLN A 129 2.80 -2.48 -12.15
CA GLN A 129 1.96 -1.91 -11.08
C GLN A 129 1.80 -2.88 -9.91
N TYR A 130 1.66 -4.17 -10.20
CA TYR A 130 1.64 -5.21 -9.18
C TYR A 130 2.95 -5.29 -8.39
N GLU A 131 4.09 -5.25 -9.08
CA GLU A 131 5.42 -5.21 -8.46
C GLU A 131 5.58 -3.97 -7.58
N MET A 132 5.23 -2.78 -8.10
CA MET A 132 5.28 -1.51 -7.36
C MET A 132 4.42 -1.55 -6.10
N PHE A 133 3.20 -2.07 -6.21
CA PHE A 133 2.32 -2.21 -5.07
C PHE A 133 2.88 -3.19 -4.03
N GLY A 134 3.45 -4.31 -4.47
CA GLY A 134 4.12 -5.26 -3.58
C GLY A 134 5.27 -4.61 -2.82
N LEU A 135 6.13 -3.86 -3.52
CA LEU A 135 7.25 -3.14 -2.91
C LEU A 135 6.80 -2.06 -1.91
N ALA A 136 5.72 -1.33 -2.22
CA ALA A 136 5.17 -0.33 -1.31
C ALA A 136 4.44 -0.96 -0.11
N PHE A 137 3.88 -2.17 -0.26
CA PHE A 137 3.21 -2.89 0.83
C PHE A 137 4.19 -3.40 1.89
N SER A 138 5.44 -3.70 1.50
CA SER A 138 6.58 -3.93 2.42
C SER A 138 7.05 -2.64 3.14
N GLY A 139 6.24 -1.58 3.14
CA GLY A 139 6.58 -0.23 3.56
C GLY A 139 7.07 -0.05 4.99
N VAL A 140 7.26 1.22 5.35
CA VAL A 140 7.96 1.64 6.58
C VAL A 140 7.22 1.21 7.85
N TRP A 141 5.89 1.13 7.81
CA TRP A 141 5.07 0.80 8.98
C TRP A 141 5.42 -0.56 9.58
N SER A 142 5.61 -1.56 8.72
CA SER A 142 5.97 -2.92 9.16
C SER A 142 7.33 -2.97 9.84
N SER A 143 8.29 -2.17 9.37
CA SER A 143 9.61 -1.99 9.97
C SER A 143 9.52 -1.32 11.34
N VAL A 144 8.80 -0.20 11.47
CA VAL A 144 8.66 0.51 12.74
C VAL A 144 7.92 -0.37 13.77
N ARG A 145 6.91 -1.13 13.35
CA ARG A 145 6.21 -2.10 14.21
C ARG A 145 7.15 -3.19 14.72
N THR A 146 8.04 -3.69 13.86
CA THR A 146 9.05 -4.68 14.22
C THR A 146 10.05 -4.10 15.21
N ILE A 147 10.56 -2.89 14.96
CA ILE A 147 11.47 -2.17 15.87
C ILE A 147 10.81 -1.99 17.24
N SER A 148 9.54 -1.57 17.29
CA SER A 148 8.76 -1.45 18.52
C SER A 148 8.74 -2.77 19.32
N PHE A 149 8.45 -3.88 18.64
CA PHE A 149 8.44 -5.20 19.26
C PHE A 149 9.80 -5.59 19.87
N TYR A 150 10.89 -5.43 19.12
CA TYR A 150 12.23 -5.77 19.59
C TYR A 150 12.70 -4.85 20.73
N TYR A 151 12.40 -3.55 20.66
CA TYR A 151 12.63 -2.61 21.75
C TYR A 151 11.90 -3.05 23.03
N TRP A 152 10.63 -3.47 22.93
CA TRP A 152 9.87 -3.98 24.08
C TRP A 152 10.42 -5.30 24.64
N LYS A 153 11.09 -6.11 23.81
CA LYS A 153 11.76 -7.32 24.26
C LYS A 153 13.17 -7.11 24.82
N SER A 154 13.84 -6.02 24.45
CA SER A 154 15.23 -5.80 24.85
C SER A 154 15.38 -5.57 26.35
N SER A 155 16.46 -6.09 26.95
CA SER A 155 16.83 -5.79 28.33
C SER A 155 18.35 -5.58 28.39
N PRO A 156 18.84 -4.34 28.61
CA PRO A 156 18.10 -3.11 28.88
C PRO A 156 17.28 -2.59 27.68
N LYS A 157 16.41 -1.60 27.93
CA LYS A 157 15.59 -0.90 26.91
C LYS A 157 16.47 0.04 26.09
N VAL A 158 17.03 -0.46 25.00
CA VAL A 158 17.99 0.29 24.17
C VAL A 158 17.72 0.02 22.69
N ILE A 159 17.96 1.03 21.86
CA ILE A 159 18.07 0.86 20.41
C ILE A 159 19.52 0.48 20.09
N ASP A 160 19.74 -0.71 19.56
CA ASP A 160 21.06 -1.22 19.17
C ASP A 160 21.58 -0.54 17.89
N GLU A 161 22.87 -0.70 17.59
CA GLU A 161 23.49 0.02 16.47
C GLU A 161 22.94 -0.41 15.11
N GLY A 162 22.61 -1.70 14.93
CA GLY A 162 22.03 -2.19 13.67
C GLY A 162 20.67 -1.56 13.42
N THR A 163 19.84 -1.46 14.46
CA THR A 163 18.55 -0.73 14.37
C THR A 163 18.77 0.77 14.10
N ARG A 164 19.79 1.41 14.69
CA ARG A 164 20.10 2.84 14.43
C ARG A 164 20.52 3.08 12.99
N GLU A 165 21.42 2.26 12.46
CA GLU A 165 21.85 2.35 11.07
C GLU A 165 20.66 2.17 10.13
N TYR A 166 19.84 1.15 10.37
CA TYR A 166 18.63 0.90 9.58
C TYR A 166 17.64 2.08 9.59
N LEU A 167 17.39 2.68 10.76
CA LEU A 167 16.54 3.87 10.90
C LEU A 167 17.09 5.07 10.11
N ARG A 168 18.40 5.32 10.14
CA ARG A 168 19.04 6.41 9.38
C ARG A 168 18.93 6.18 7.88
N SER A 169 19.18 4.96 7.42
CA SER A 169 19.06 4.62 6.00
C SER A 169 17.62 4.78 5.50
N MET A 170 16.64 4.37 6.30
CA MET A 170 15.23 4.54 5.99
C MET A 170 14.83 6.03 5.95
N ALA A 171 15.29 6.82 6.92
CA ALA A 171 15.08 8.28 6.92
C ALA A 171 15.66 8.94 5.67
N SER A 172 16.87 8.53 5.24
CA SER A 172 17.48 9.03 4.01
C SER A 172 16.65 8.72 2.77
N GLU A 173 16.14 7.50 2.64
CA GLU A 173 15.31 7.12 1.49
C GLU A 173 13.95 7.84 1.51
N LEU A 174 13.35 8.06 2.68
CA LEU A 174 12.12 8.86 2.81
C LEU A 174 12.31 10.30 2.36
N ARG A 175 13.47 10.91 2.62
CA ARG A 175 13.78 12.26 2.11
C ARG A 175 13.92 12.27 0.59
N SER A 176 14.56 11.27 0.00
CA SER A 176 14.64 11.15 -1.46
C SER A 176 13.26 10.97 -2.10
N ILE A 177 12.37 10.20 -1.47
CA ILE A 177 10.99 10.07 -1.93
C ILE A 177 10.24 11.40 -1.80
N ASP A 178 10.40 12.13 -0.70
CA ASP A 178 9.80 13.46 -0.49
C ASP A 178 10.22 14.46 -1.58
N GLU A 179 11.52 14.46 -1.94
CA GLU A 179 12.07 15.30 -3.01
C GLU A 179 11.42 14.96 -4.37
N ILE A 180 11.26 13.67 -4.69
CA ILE A 180 10.57 13.22 -5.90
C ILE A 180 9.12 13.71 -5.91
N LEU A 181 8.38 13.51 -4.81
CA LEU A 181 6.98 13.94 -4.73
C LEU A 181 6.84 15.46 -4.84
N SER A 182 7.75 16.21 -4.21
CA SER A 182 7.78 17.67 -4.29
C SER A 182 8.07 18.17 -5.70
N MET A 183 9.05 17.56 -6.38
CA MET A 183 9.37 17.86 -7.78
C MET A 183 8.17 17.58 -8.70
N LEU A 184 7.54 16.40 -8.60
CA LEU A 184 6.38 16.04 -9.41
C LEU A 184 5.19 16.97 -9.14
N LYS A 185 4.99 17.38 -7.88
CA LYS A 185 3.96 18.35 -7.48
C LYS A 185 4.22 19.73 -8.07
N GLU A 186 5.47 20.19 -8.10
CA GLU A 186 5.86 21.46 -8.70
C GLU A 186 5.72 21.44 -10.22
N GLU A 187 6.22 20.40 -10.90
CA GLU A 187 6.09 20.21 -12.36
C GLU A 187 4.63 20.22 -12.80
N TYR A 188 3.76 19.54 -12.03
CA TYR A 188 2.32 19.51 -12.27
C TYR A 188 1.65 20.88 -12.04
N THR A 189 2.13 21.67 -11.08
CA THR A 189 1.54 22.98 -10.73
C THR A 189 1.99 24.10 -11.67
N THR A 190 3.25 24.08 -12.10
CA THR A 190 3.86 25.11 -12.96
C THR A 190 3.46 24.97 -14.43
N SER A 191 3.18 23.75 -14.89
CA SER A 191 2.75 23.47 -16.26
C SER A 191 1.23 23.63 -16.39
N PHE A 192 0.78 24.89 -16.47
CA PHE A 192 -0.63 25.26 -16.65
C PHE A 192 -1.12 24.91 -18.08
N ASN A 193 -1.23 23.62 -18.41
CA ASN A 193 -2.16 23.05 -19.39
C ASN A 193 -1.96 21.53 -19.60
N SER A 194 -3.09 20.82 -19.51
CA SER A 194 -3.46 19.57 -20.20
C SER A 194 -3.21 18.21 -19.52
N PHE A 195 -4.19 17.33 -19.74
CA PHE A 195 -4.22 15.90 -19.44
C PHE A 195 -2.93 15.14 -19.84
N SER A 196 -2.11 15.64 -20.78
CA SER A 196 -0.83 15.00 -21.12
C SER A 196 0.16 15.02 -19.96
N ASN A 197 0.06 16.00 -19.05
CA ASN A 197 0.95 16.13 -17.90
C ASN A 197 0.65 15.08 -16.83
N ALA A 198 -0.61 14.67 -16.68
CA ALA A 198 -0.97 13.62 -15.74
C ALA A 198 -0.37 12.28 -16.15
N LYS A 199 -0.55 11.88 -17.42
CA LYS A 199 0.07 10.64 -17.93
C LYS A 199 1.60 10.64 -17.81
N TYR A 200 2.24 11.78 -18.10
CA TYR A 200 3.68 11.93 -17.93
C TYR A 200 4.10 11.85 -16.45
N ALA A 201 3.40 12.55 -15.55
CA ALA A 201 3.67 12.52 -14.11
C ALA A 201 3.44 11.13 -13.49
N LYS A 202 2.42 10.39 -13.94
CA LYS A 202 2.18 8.99 -13.55
C LYS A 202 3.36 8.09 -13.93
N ALA A 203 3.82 8.17 -15.18
CA ALA A 203 4.97 7.41 -15.66
C ALA A 203 6.26 7.79 -14.92
N GLN A 204 6.49 9.09 -14.69
CA GLN A 204 7.63 9.56 -13.90
C GLN A 204 7.56 9.08 -12.45
N LEU A 205 6.39 9.13 -11.81
CA LEU A 205 6.20 8.65 -10.44
C LEU A 205 6.65 7.20 -10.33
N VAL A 206 6.15 6.31 -11.20
CA VAL A 206 6.53 4.89 -11.18
C VAL A 206 8.04 4.73 -11.40
N SER A 207 8.59 5.37 -12.43
CA SER A 207 10.01 5.26 -12.78
C SER A 207 10.95 5.78 -11.68
N LEU A 208 10.59 6.88 -11.02
CA LEU A 208 11.43 7.53 -10.03
C LEU A 208 11.28 6.89 -8.65
N LEU A 209 10.08 6.43 -8.30
CA LEU A 209 9.78 5.84 -7.00
C LEU A 209 10.32 4.40 -6.88
N LYS A 210 10.25 3.61 -7.96
CA LYS A 210 10.63 2.18 -7.97
C LYS A 210 12.00 1.89 -7.36
N PRO A 211 13.09 2.59 -7.72
CA PRO A 211 14.41 2.30 -7.14
C PRO A 211 14.46 2.51 -5.62
N HIS A 212 13.70 3.47 -5.09
CA HIS A 212 13.65 3.74 -3.64
C HIS A 212 12.85 2.68 -2.90
N LEU A 213 11.72 2.23 -3.45
CA LEU A 213 10.96 1.12 -2.86
C LEU A 213 11.76 -0.18 -2.84
N ILE A 214 12.50 -0.49 -3.92
CA ILE A 214 13.40 -1.65 -3.97
C ILE A 214 14.48 -1.56 -2.88
N LYS A 215 15.03 -0.37 -2.63
CA LYS A 215 16.01 -0.20 -1.56
C LYS A 215 15.36 -0.38 -0.19
N LEU A 216 14.20 0.21 0.07
CA LEU A 216 13.47 0.05 1.33
C LEU A 216 13.18 -1.42 1.63
N ASP A 217 12.68 -2.14 0.64
CA ASP A 217 12.40 -3.58 0.71
C ASP A 217 13.67 -4.39 1.02
N LYS A 218 14.76 -4.19 0.27
CA LYS A 218 16.04 -4.88 0.53
C LYS A 218 16.64 -4.57 1.90
N MET A 219 16.55 -3.31 2.36
CA MET A 219 17.03 -2.94 3.68
C MET A 219 16.19 -3.61 4.78
N GLN A 220 14.87 -3.73 4.57
CA GLN A 220 13.98 -4.46 5.46
C GLN A 220 14.33 -5.95 5.51
N GLU A 221 14.46 -6.61 4.36
CA GLU A 221 14.85 -8.02 4.28
C GLU A 221 16.17 -8.28 5.02
N ALA A 222 17.17 -7.43 4.79
CA ALA A 222 18.47 -7.51 5.44
C ALA A 222 18.36 -7.30 6.96
N TYR A 223 17.57 -6.31 7.40
CA TYR A 223 17.35 -6.05 8.82
C TYR A 223 16.65 -7.25 9.48
N PHE A 224 15.54 -7.72 8.92
CA PHE A 224 14.77 -8.84 9.47
C PHE A 224 15.56 -10.15 9.51
N SER A 225 16.43 -10.38 8.53
CA SER A 225 17.31 -11.56 8.50
C SER A 225 18.38 -11.51 9.59
N ASN A 226 18.79 -10.32 10.01
CA ASN A 226 19.80 -10.12 11.05
C ASN A 226 19.21 -10.04 12.47
N LEU A 227 17.88 -10.00 12.60
CA LEU A 227 17.22 -10.09 13.89
C LEU A 227 17.38 -11.52 14.43
N THR A 228 17.96 -11.66 15.62
CA THR A 228 18.11 -12.96 16.26
C THR A 228 16.73 -13.59 16.50
N PRO A 229 16.52 -14.88 16.11
CA PRO A 229 15.26 -15.56 16.38
C PRO A 229 15.04 -15.59 17.89
N VAL A 230 14.00 -14.90 18.34
CA VAL A 230 13.63 -14.89 19.75
C VAL A 230 13.05 -16.26 20.07
N SER A 231 13.72 -17.04 20.91
CA SER A 231 13.16 -18.26 21.49
C SER A 231 11.85 -17.90 22.21
N LEU A 232 10.73 -18.46 21.72
CA LEU A 232 9.42 -18.39 22.38
C LEU A 232 9.41 -19.21 23.67
#